data_AF-A0A7C4XLS0-F1
#
_entry.id   AF-A0A7C4XLS0-F1
#
_cell.length_a   1.000
_cell.length_b   1.000
_cell.length_c   1.000
_cell.angle_alpha   90.00
_cell.angle_beta   90.00
_cell.angle_gamma   90.00
#
_symmetry.space_group_name_H-M   'P 1'
#
loop_
_entity.id
_entity.type
_entity.pdbx_description
1 polymer ?
#
loop_
_entity_poly.entity_id
_entity_poly.type
_entity_poly.pdbx_seq_one_letter_code
_entity_poly.pdbx_strand_id
1 'polypeptide(L)'
;MKITILVASERRNGNCDLLARYAGKCIKEKGNDFELIYLKDFKIAQCQGCMSCVFKNVKCKIADDLYKLADKVTNTDGLLLFAPTYVLTIPGKLKLFLDRFLALYPLIKDKTERPAISIGVASPIDWNQFQLPMMNIVLLALRFKVLDSYFIYGAGQGEVLLEDGIRLLKNSIENIFSYKPGPYESVVSNHCPVDYCSCFQKVGDGLFRCPVCLTLVREMKDGFYFDAQDLNRNRWTKEKMDEHFKDWILITKERFLRLLPEIYKRKKELGLL
;
A
#
# COMPACT_ATOMS: atom_id res chain seq x y z
N MET A 1 -11.15 -14.40 13.57
CA MET A 1 -10.84 -13.17 12.80
C MET A 1 -11.31 -13.36 11.37
N LYS A 2 -11.83 -12.32 10.73
CA LYS A 2 -12.13 -12.31 9.29
C LYS A 2 -10.90 -11.84 8.52
N ILE A 3 -10.24 -12.75 7.80
CA ILE A 3 -9.06 -12.43 7.00
C ILE A 3 -9.45 -12.27 5.53
N THR A 4 -8.91 -11.27 4.86
CA THR A 4 -9.05 -11.12 3.41
C THR A 4 -7.73 -11.48 2.74
N ILE A 5 -7.80 -12.26 1.66
CA ILE A 5 -6.66 -12.52 0.80
C ILE A 5 -6.93 -11.85 -0.54
N LEU A 6 -6.17 -10.82 -0.89
CA LEU A 6 -6.29 -10.09 -2.14
C LEU A 6 -5.18 -10.52 -3.11
N VAL A 7 -5.58 -11.06 -4.26
CA VAL A 7 -4.68 -11.47 -5.34
C VAL A 7 -4.77 -10.47 -6.49
N ALA A 8 -3.66 -9.78 -6.77
CA ALA A 8 -3.53 -8.80 -7.85
C ALA A 8 -3.04 -9.40 -9.18
N SER A 9 -2.85 -10.72 -9.25
CA SER A 9 -2.50 -11.44 -10.48
C SER A 9 -3.73 -11.69 -11.36
N GLU A 10 -3.57 -11.55 -12.68
CA GLU A 10 -4.58 -11.95 -13.67
C GLU A 10 -4.62 -13.48 -13.88
N ARG A 11 -3.52 -14.17 -13.60
CA ARG A 11 -3.34 -15.61 -13.88
C ARG A 11 -3.96 -16.45 -12.77
N ARG A 12 -4.98 -17.24 -13.14
CA ARG A 12 -5.46 -18.36 -12.31
C ARG A 12 -4.45 -19.51 -12.36
N ASN A 13 -4.34 -20.24 -11.26
CA ASN A 13 -3.35 -21.30 -11.03
C ASN A 13 -1.89 -20.83 -11.19
N GLY A 14 -1.64 -19.51 -11.28
CA GLY A 14 -0.31 -18.93 -11.28
C GLY A 14 0.26 -18.79 -9.87
N ASN A 15 1.51 -18.35 -9.77
CA ASN A 15 2.26 -18.29 -8.51
C ASN A 15 1.52 -17.55 -7.38
N CYS A 16 1.04 -16.32 -7.61
CA CYS A 16 0.28 -15.58 -6.60
C CYS A 16 -1.01 -16.28 -6.17
N ASP A 17 -1.68 -16.97 -7.10
CA ASP A 17 -2.94 -17.67 -6.82
C ASP A 17 -2.69 -18.95 -6.00
N LEU A 18 -1.65 -19.71 -6.36
CA LEU A 18 -1.24 -20.90 -5.61
C LEU A 18 -0.81 -20.54 -4.18
N LEU A 19 0.00 -19.49 -4.02
CA LEU A 19 0.38 -18.98 -2.69
C LEU A 19 -0.83 -18.51 -1.89
N ALA A 20 -1.78 -17.81 -2.52
CA ALA A 20 -3.00 -17.35 -1.85
C ALA A 20 -3.90 -18.51 -1.38
N ARG A 21 -4.03 -19.57 -2.19
CA ARG A 21 -4.77 -20.78 -1.80
C ARG A 21 -4.08 -21.53 -0.66
N TYR A 22 -2.75 -21.61 -0.71
CA TYR A 22 -1.96 -22.18 0.39
C TYR A 22 -2.13 -21.37 1.67
N ALA A 23 -2.06 -20.03 1.60
CA ALA A 23 -2.33 -19.16 2.74
C ALA A 23 -3.73 -19.40 3.33
N GLY A 24 -4.75 -19.54 2.47
CA GLY A 24 -6.11 -19.90 2.87
C GLY A 24 -6.17 -21.24 3.64
N LYS A 25 -5.43 -22.25 3.18
CA LYS A 25 -5.28 -23.53 3.89
C LYS A 25 -4.68 -23.31 5.29
N CYS A 26 -3.58 -22.57 5.41
CA CYS A 26 -2.96 -22.28 6.71
C CYS A 26 -3.91 -21.51 7.66
N ILE A 27 -4.66 -20.53 7.15
CA ILE A 27 -5.64 -19.77 7.93
C ILE A 27 -6.74 -20.71 8.47
N LYS A 28 -7.23 -21.64 7.64
CA LYS A 28 -8.23 -22.64 8.04
C LYS A 28 -7.71 -23.64 9.05
N GLU A 29 -6.47 -24.12 8.90
CA GLU A 29 -5.81 -25.00 9.88
C GLU A 29 -5.70 -24.34 11.27
N LYS A 30 -5.68 -23.01 11.32
CA LYS A 30 -5.68 -22.21 12.55
C LYS A 30 -7.08 -21.85 13.05
N GLY A 31 -8.12 -22.46 12.49
CA GLY A 31 -9.52 -22.26 12.93
C GLY A 31 -10.12 -20.90 12.56
N ASN A 32 -9.52 -20.17 11.60
CA ASN A 32 -10.01 -18.86 11.16
C ASN A 32 -10.65 -18.95 9.76
N ASP A 33 -11.56 -18.01 9.49
CA ASP A 33 -12.19 -17.84 8.19
C ASP A 33 -11.41 -16.84 7.32
N PHE A 34 -11.49 -17.03 6.01
CA PHE A 34 -10.94 -16.10 5.04
C PHE A 34 -11.87 -15.87 3.86
N GLU A 35 -11.75 -14.69 3.24
CA GLU A 35 -12.33 -14.35 1.95
C GLU A 35 -11.22 -14.21 0.91
N LEU A 36 -11.24 -15.05 -0.13
CA LEU A 36 -10.29 -14.96 -1.24
C LEU A 36 -10.87 -14.09 -2.35
N ILE A 37 -10.21 -12.97 -2.59
CA ILE A 37 -10.62 -11.94 -3.55
C ILE A 37 -9.57 -11.86 -4.65
N TYR A 38 -10.02 -11.92 -5.89
CA TYR A 38 -9.16 -11.67 -7.03
C TYR A 38 -9.49 -10.32 -7.64
N LEU A 39 -8.50 -9.43 -7.64
CA LEU A 39 -8.66 -8.08 -8.18
C LEU A 39 -9.12 -8.11 -9.64
N LYS A 40 -8.74 -9.16 -10.38
CA LYS A 40 -9.11 -9.29 -11.79
C LYS A 40 -10.61 -9.36 -12.06
N ASP A 41 -11.39 -9.79 -11.07
CA ASP A 41 -12.84 -9.96 -11.17
C ASP A 41 -13.60 -8.64 -10.94
N PHE A 42 -12.88 -7.54 -10.69
CA PHE A 42 -13.43 -6.21 -10.45
C PHE A 42 -13.06 -5.29 -11.63
N LYS A 43 -14.06 -4.56 -12.13
CA LYS A 43 -13.83 -3.49 -13.09
C LYS A 43 -13.43 -2.25 -12.31
N ILE A 44 -12.18 -1.83 -12.43
CA ILE A 44 -11.67 -0.59 -11.83
C ILE A 44 -11.22 0.32 -12.95
N ALA A 45 -11.89 1.46 -13.12
CA ALA A 45 -11.56 2.40 -14.18
C ALA A 45 -10.54 3.45 -13.70
N GLN A 46 -9.81 4.01 -14.67
CA GLN A 46 -8.80 5.05 -14.43
C GLN A 46 -9.39 6.26 -13.72
N CYS A 47 -8.66 6.77 -12.74
CA CYS A 47 -8.99 8.04 -12.10
C CYS A 47 -8.88 9.20 -13.11
N GLN A 48 -9.93 10.01 -13.22
CA GLN A 48 -9.94 11.18 -14.10
C GLN A 48 -9.29 12.43 -13.46
N GLY A 49 -8.79 12.34 -12.22
CA GLY A 49 -8.16 13.48 -11.54
C GLY A 49 -9.09 14.68 -11.28
N CYS A 50 -10.41 14.55 -11.48
CA CYS A 50 -11.35 15.69 -11.44
C CYS A 50 -11.63 16.25 -10.04
N MET A 51 -11.15 15.59 -8.97
CA MET A 51 -11.34 15.96 -7.56
C MET A 51 -12.79 16.13 -7.06
N SER A 52 -13.80 15.83 -7.88
CA SER A 52 -15.21 16.07 -7.52
C SER A 52 -15.68 15.26 -6.31
N CYS A 53 -15.19 14.03 -6.12
CA CYS A 53 -15.54 13.20 -4.96
C CYS A 53 -15.02 13.81 -3.65
N VAL A 54 -13.84 14.42 -3.69
CA VAL A 54 -13.20 15.05 -2.55
C VAL A 54 -13.88 16.38 -2.23
N PHE A 55 -13.95 17.31 -3.19
CA PHE A 55 -14.45 18.67 -2.95
C PHE A 55 -15.95 18.77 -2.70
N LYS A 56 -16.74 17.79 -3.18
CA LYS A 56 -18.18 17.72 -2.89
C LYS A 56 -18.50 16.77 -1.75
N ASN A 57 -17.50 16.05 -1.21
CA ASN A 57 -17.67 15.01 -0.21
C ASN A 57 -18.75 13.97 -0.60
N VAL A 58 -18.63 13.41 -1.80
CA VAL A 58 -19.56 12.42 -2.37
C VAL A 58 -18.80 11.22 -2.95
N LYS A 59 -19.50 10.09 -3.16
CA LYS A 59 -18.93 8.95 -3.89
C LYS A 59 -18.47 9.38 -5.29
N CYS A 60 -17.39 8.76 -5.76
CA CYS A 60 -16.87 8.96 -7.10
C CYS A 60 -17.95 8.64 -8.15
N LYS A 61 -18.11 9.51 -9.14
CA LYS A 61 -19.12 9.39 -10.21
C LYS A 61 -18.84 8.29 -11.23
N ILE A 62 -17.62 7.74 -11.23
CA ILE A 62 -17.24 6.67 -12.15
C ILE A 62 -17.98 5.41 -11.72
N ALA A 63 -18.84 4.88 -12.60
CA ALA A 63 -19.61 3.68 -12.37
C ALA A 63 -18.73 2.43 -12.60
N ASP A 64 -18.07 1.98 -11.53
CA ASP A 64 -17.19 0.83 -11.51
C ASP A 64 -17.25 0.09 -10.16
N ASP A 65 -16.46 -0.96 -9.99
CA ASP A 65 -16.50 -1.81 -8.79
C ASP A 65 -15.61 -1.29 -7.65
N LEU A 66 -15.14 -0.04 -7.69
CA LEU A 66 -14.22 0.53 -6.69
C LEU A 66 -14.76 0.35 -5.26
N TYR A 67 -15.99 0.77 -5.02
CA TYR A 67 -16.59 0.74 -3.68
C TYR A 67 -16.91 -0.69 -3.24
N LYS A 68 -17.30 -1.57 -4.17
CA LYS A 68 -17.53 -3.00 -3.88
C LYS A 68 -16.25 -3.69 -3.42
N LEU A 69 -15.13 -3.41 -4.07
CA LEU A 69 -13.82 -3.91 -3.66
C LEU A 69 -13.39 -3.29 -2.31
N ALA A 70 -13.51 -1.97 -2.19
CA ALA A 70 -13.14 -1.23 -0.98
C ALA A 70 -13.90 -1.73 0.25
N ASP A 71 -15.20 -1.97 0.15
CA ASP A 71 -16.02 -2.47 1.26
C ASP A 71 -15.57 -3.86 1.72
N LYS A 72 -15.12 -4.72 0.80
CA LYS A 72 -14.59 -6.05 1.17
C LYS A 72 -13.25 -5.93 1.91
N VAL A 73 -12.31 -5.17 1.36
CA VAL A 73 -10.96 -5.05 1.95
C VAL A 73 -10.93 -4.18 3.22
N THR A 74 -11.86 -3.24 3.39
CA THR A 74 -11.90 -2.36 4.59
C THR A 74 -12.71 -2.96 5.74
N ASN A 75 -13.51 -4.01 5.50
CA ASN A 75 -14.28 -4.73 6.53
C ASN A 75 -13.68 -6.13 6.79
N THR A 76 -12.38 -6.15 7.08
CA THR A 76 -11.59 -7.33 7.44
C THR A 76 -10.74 -7.00 8.66
N ASP A 77 -10.41 -8.00 9.47
CA ASP A 77 -9.52 -7.87 10.64
C ASP A 77 -8.05 -7.94 10.24
N GLY A 78 -7.71 -8.58 9.12
CA GLY A 78 -6.36 -8.59 8.55
C GLY A 78 -6.36 -8.89 7.05
N LEU A 79 -5.30 -8.48 6.36
CA LEU A 79 -5.20 -8.57 4.90
C LEU A 79 -3.89 -9.21 4.44
N LEU A 80 -3.97 -10.17 3.52
CA LEU A 80 -2.82 -10.69 2.78
C LEU A 80 -2.90 -10.17 1.35
N LEU A 81 -1.87 -9.48 0.87
CA LEU A 81 -1.80 -8.98 -0.51
C LEU A 81 -0.75 -9.73 -1.31
N PHE A 82 -1.16 -10.41 -2.37
CA PHE A 82 -0.27 -11.09 -3.31
C PHE A 82 -0.25 -10.37 -4.66
N ALA A 83 0.92 -10.02 -5.17
CA ALA A 83 1.05 -9.41 -6.50
C ALA A 83 2.28 -9.92 -7.25
N PRO A 84 2.22 -10.12 -8.58
CA PRO A 84 3.39 -10.36 -9.39
C PRO A 84 4.15 -9.06 -9.68
N THR A 85 5.46 -9.16 -9.90
CA THR A 85 6.26 -8.05 -10.43
C THR A 85 6.00 -7.89 -11.92
N TYR A 86 5.59 -6.71 -12.35
CA TYR A 86 5.60 -6.33 -13.77
C TYR A 86 6.46 -5.09 -13.92
N VAL A 87 7.61 -5.23 -14.61
CA VAL A 87 8.59 -4.16 -14.86
C VAL A 87 8.98 -3.43 -13.57
N LEU A 88 9.68 -4.12 -12.67
CA LEU A 88 10.14 -3.63 -11.36
C LEU A 88 9.04 -3.25 -10.34
N THR A 89 7.76 -3.23 -10.73
CA THR A 89 6.67 -2.64 -9.94
C THR A 89 5.42 -3.53 -9.88
N ILE A 90 4.35 -2.98 -9.30
CA ILE A 90 3.04 -3.61 -9.14
C ILE A 90 2.26 -3.73 -10.46
N PRO A 91 1.27 -4.64 -10.55
CA PRO A 91 0.39 -4.72 -11.69
C PRO A 91 -0.43 -3.44 -11.91
N GLY A 92 -0.65 -3.07 -13.17
CA GLY A 92 -1.42 -1.88 -13.53
C GLY A 92 -2.81 -1.81 -12.89
N LYS A 93 -3.52 -2.94 -12.75
CA LYS A 93 -4.84 -2.99 -12.10
C LYS A 93 -4.78 -2.65 -10.61
N LEU A 94 -3.72 -3.04 -9.91
CA LEU A 94 -3.50 -2.65 -8.51
C LEU A 94 -3.19 -1.16 -8.40
N LYS A 95 -2.45 -0.61 -9.35
CA LYS A 95 -2.20 0.84 -9.46
C LYS A 95 -3.49 1.63 -9.75
N LEU A 96 -4.38 1.14 -10.61
CA LEU A 96 -5.69 1.77 -10.87
C LEU A 96 -6.54 1.85 -9.59
N PHE A 97 -6.50 0.81 -8.75
CA PHE A 97 -7.17 0.85 -7.44
C PHE A 97 -6.53 1.89 -6.51
N LEU A 98 -5.20 1.92 -6.43
CA LEU A 98 -4.46 2.91 -5.64
C LEU A 98 -4.74 4.36 -6.08
N ASP A 99 -4.82 4.63 -7.38
CA ASP A 99 -5.06 5.97 -7.93
C ASP A 99 -6.41 6.58 -7.53
N ARG A 100 -7.32 5.76 -7.00
CA ARG A 100 -8.64 6.17 -6.54
C ARG A 100 -8.71 6.37 -5.02
N PHE A 101 -7.57 6.31 -4.32
CA PHE A 101 -7.48 6.37 -2.86
C PHE A 101 -8.20 7.56 -2.22
N LEU A 102 -8.06 8.77 -2.78
CA LEU A 102 -8.69 9.98 -2.20
C LEU A 102 -10.22 9.84 -2.15
N ALA A 103 -10.83 9.09 -3.08
CA ALA A 103 -12.26 8.81 -3.09
C ALA A 103 -12.71 7.81 -2.00
N LEU A 104 -11.76 7.07 -1.43
CA LEU A 104 -11.99 6.08 -0.37
C LEU A 104 -11.75 6.64 1.03
N TYR A 105 -11.09 7.81 1.17
CA TYR A 105 -10.75 8.39 2.47
C TYR A 105 -11.93 8.47 3.47
N PRO A 106 -13.16 8.85 3.07
CA PRO A 106 -14.30 8.83 3.99
C PRO A 106 -14.63 7.45 4.59
N LEU A 107 -14.32 6.35 3.89
CA LEU A 107 -14.58 4.97 4.35
C LEU A 107 -13.51 4.44 5.32
N ILE A 108 -12.33 5.06 5.34
CA ILE A 108 -11.14 4.55 6.04
C ILE A 108 -10.67 5.43 7.18
N LYS A 109 -10.97 6.74 7.18
CA LYS A 109 -10.40 7.71 8.13
C LYS A 109 -10.62 7.35 9.60
N ASP A 110 -11.72 6.66 9.89
CA ASP A 110 -12.12 6.26 11.25
C ASP A 110 -11.84 4.79 11.54
N LYS A 111 -11.26 4.05 10.60
CA LYS A 111 -10.84 2.67 10.82
C LYS A 111 -9.63 2.64 11.74
N THR A 112 -9.68 1.72 12.70
CA THR A 112 -8.53 1.33 13.51
C THR A 112 -7.48 0.65 12.63
N GLU A 113 -6.22 0.73 13.08
CA GLU A 113 -5.12 0.04 12.44
C GLU A 113 -5.34 -1.48 12.52
N ARG A 114 -5.09 -2.18 11.42
CA ARG A 114 -5.28 -3.62 11.27
C ARG A 114 -4.05 -4.24 10.63
N PRO A 115 -3.66 -5.46 10.99
CA PRO A 115 -2.46 -6.10 10.44
C PRO A 115 -2.65 -6.47 8.97
N ALA A 116 -1.57 -6.35 8.20
CA ALA A 116 -1.48 -6.86 6.86
C ALA A 116 -0.08 -7.38 6.55
N ILE A 117 -0.01 -8.29 5.59
CA ILE A 117 1.24 -8.74 4.99
C ILE A 117 1.14 -8.62 3.48
N SER A 118 2.28 -8.42 2.82
CA SER A 118 2.33 -8.34 1.36
C SER A 118 3.41 -9.26 0.79
N ILE A 119 3.06 -10.10 -0.17
CA ILE A 119 3.99 -11.03 -0.80
C ILE A 119 4.13 -10.67 -2.27
N GLY A 120 5.31 -10.17 -2.63
CA GLY A 120 5.69 -9.97 -4.01
C GLY A 120 6.13 -11.29 -4.64
N VAL A 121 5.67 -11.58 -5.85
CA VAL A 121 6.18 -12.71 -6.64
C VAL A 121 7.01 -12.17 -7.80
N ALA A 122 8.29 -12.52 -7.83
CA ALA A 122 9.27 -11.95 -8.75
C ALA A 122 10.13 -13.00 -9.44
N SER A 123 10.67 -12.65 -10.61
CA SER A 123 11.81 -13.31 -11.25
C SER A 123 12.27 -12.45 -12.44
N PRO A 124 13.58 -12.29 -12.71
CA PRO A 124 14.71 -12.78 -11.91
C PRO A 124 14.88 -11.98 -10.60
N ILE A 125 15.82 -12.39 -9.76
CA ILE A 125 16.21 -11.65 -8.54
C ILE A 125 16.68 -10.24 -8.94
N ASP A 126 16.42 -9.25 -8.08
CA ASP A 126 16.78 -7.84 -8.24
C ASP A 126 16.10 -7.11 -9.41
N TRP A 127 14.97 -7.61 -9.90
CA TRP A 127 14.11 -6.91 -10.86
C TRP A 127 12.78 -6.50 -10.23
N ASN A 128 12.80 -6.06 -8.97
CA ASN A 128 11.61 -5.93 -8.11
C ASN A 128 11.69 -4.83 -7.03
N GLN A 129 12.70 -3.94 -7.06
CA GLN A 129 13.00 -2.99 -5.97
C GLN A 129 11.85 -2.00 -5.67
N PHE A 130 11.00 -1.68 -6.65
CA PHE A 130 9.87 -0.77 -6.45
C PHE A 130 8.57 -1.48 -6.07
N GLN A 131 8.51 -2.80 -6.14
CA GLN A 131 7.26 -3.51 -5.97
C GLN A 131 6.73 -3.47 -4.54
N LEU A 132 7.49 -3.95 -3.54
CA LEU A 132 7.02 -3.96 -2.14
C LEU A 132 6.62 -2.58 -1.65
N PRO A 133 7.42 -1.50 -1.81
CA PRO A 133 6.98 -0.18 -1.38
C PRO A 133 5.68 0.25 -2.06
N MET A 134 5.48 -0.06 -3.35
CA MET A 134 4.23 0.26 -4.06
C MET A 134 3.04 -0.59 -3.60
N MET A 135 3.25 -1.86 -3.26
CA MET A 135 2.22 -2.71 -2.63
C MET A 135 1.85 -2.18 -1.24
N ASN A 136 2.85 -1.79 -0.46
CA ASN A 136 2.67 -1.33 0.92
C ASN A 136 2.00 0.04 0.97
N ILE A 137 2.19 0.90 -0.04
CA ILE A 137 1.37 2.11 -0.18
C ILE A 137 -0.12 1.77 -0.24
N VAL A 138 -0.53 0.70 -0.93
CA VAL A 138 -1.95 0.27 -0.96
C VAL A 138 -2.44 -0.09 0.44
N LEU A 139 -1.64 -0.85 1.19
CA LEU A 139 -1.97 -1.28 2.56
C LEU A 139 -2.05 -0.10 3.53
N LEU A 140 -1.01 0.73 3.55
CA LEU A 140 -0.88 1.88 4.44
C LEU A 140 -1.95 2.93 4.17
N ALA A 141 -2.23 3.19 2.89
CA ALA A 141 -3.32 4.06 2.48
C ALA A 141 -4.66 3.56 3.06
N LEU A 142 -4.93 2.25 3.00
CA LEU A 142 -6.13 1.63 3.58
C LEU A 142 -6.09 1.43 5.11
N ARG A 143 -5.16 2.09 5.83
CA ARG A 143 -4.99 2.03 7.30
C ARG A 143 -4.57 0.65 7.83
N PHE A 144 -3.85 -0.14 7.03
CA PHE A 144 -3.23 -1.36 7.53
C PHE A 144 -1.80 -1.11 8.04
N LYS A 145 -1.41 -1.84 9.08
CA LYS A 145 -0.04 -2.01 9.54
C LYS A 145 0.61 -3.13 8.74
N VAL A 146 1.69 -2.84 8.03
CA VAL A 146 2.46 -3.88 7.35
C VAL A 146 3.33 -4.60 8.38
N LEU A 147 3.02 -5.86 8.67
CA LEU A 147 3.79 -6.69 9.61
C LEU A 147 4.95 -7.41 8.95
N ASP A 148 4.73 -7.87 7.72
CA ASP A 148 5.71 -8.59 6.92
C ASP A 148 5.52 -8.23 5.44
N SER A 149 6.64 -8.03 4.74
CA SER A 149 6.65 -7.75 3.31
C SER A 149 7.92 -8.29 2.69
N TYR A 150 7.81 -9.24 1.77
CA TYR A 150 8.97 -9.89 1.15
C TYR A 150 8.60 -10.53 -0.19
N PHE A 151 9.62 -11.03 -0.88
CA PHE A 151 9.49 -11.71 -2.16
C PHE A 151 9.51 -13.22 -2.00
N ILE A 152 8.73 -13.91 -2.83
CA ILE A 152 8.92 -15.32 -3.15
C ILE A 152 9.21 -15.40 -4.64
N TYR A 153 10.36 -15.97 -5.00
CA TYR A 153 10.82 -16.02 -6.38
C TYR A 153 10.30 -17.26 -7.11
N GLY A 154 10.01 -17.12 -8.40
CA GLY A 154 9.56 -18.23 -9.25
C GLY A 154 9.14 -17.73 -10.62
N ALA A 155 9.84 -18.18 -11.67
CA ALA A 155 9.60 -17.79 -13.05
C ALA A 155 8.45 -18.62 -13.65
N GLY A 156 8.54 -19.93 -13.49
CA GLY A 156 7.56 -20.91 -13.93
C GLY A 156 6.33 -20.95 -13.02
N GLN A 157 5.23 -21.42 -13.59
CA GLN A 157 3.99 -21.64 -12.87
C GLN A 157 4.15 -22.75 -11.84
N GLY A 158 3.92 -22.43 -10.57
CA GLY A 158 4.04 -23.35 -9.45
C GLY A 158 5.44 -23.41 -8.81
N GLU A 159 6.46 -22.81 -9.42
CA GLU A 159 7.83 -22.84 -8.87
C GLU A 159 7.94 -22.26 -7.46
N VAL A 160 7.13 -21.24 -7.15
CA VAL A 160 7.03 -20.64 -5.81
C VAL A 160 6.63 -21.63 -4.72
N LEU A 161 6.14 -22.82 -5.07
CA LEU A 161 5.81 -23.87 -4.12
C LEU A 161 6.99 -24.78 -3.76
N LEU A 162 8.07 -24.73 -4.54
CA LEU A 162 9.30 -25.50 -4.31
C LEU A 162 10.29 -24.72 -3.44
N GLU A 163 10.13 -23.41 -3.35
CA GLU A 163 10.97 -22.51 -2.57
C GLU A 163 10.60 -22.51 -1.08
N ASP A 164 11.58 -22.18 -0.21
CA ASP A 164 11.40 -22.04 1.24
C ASP A 164 10.40 -20.92 1.63
N GLY A 165 9.96 -20.09 0.68
CA GLY A 165 9.03 -18.97 0.88
C GLY A 165 7.69 -19.36 1.51
N ILE A 166 7.23 -20.60 1.31
CA ILE A 166 6.02 -21.14 1.96
C ILE A 166 6.17 -21.18 3.48
N ARG A 167 7.37 -21.47 4.01
CA ARG A 167 7.63 -21.51 5.45
C ARG A 167 7.52 -20.11 6.06
N LEU A 168 8.09 -19.12 5.40
CA LEU A 168 7.98 -17.72 5.80
C LEU A 168 6.51 -17.26 5.79
N LEU A 169 5.75 -17.66 4.76
CA LEU A 169 4.33 -17.31 4.65
C LEU A 169 3.52 -17.85 5.83
N LYS A 170 3.79 -19.08 6.27
CA LYS A 170 3.15 -19.64 7.46
C LYS A 170 3.43 -18.81 8.70
N ASN A 171 4.68 -18.40 8.92
CA ASN A 171 5.06 -17.57 10.08
C ASN A 171 4.39 -16.18 10.03
N SER A 172 4.36 -15.55 8.86
CA SER A 172 3.70 -14.24 8.69
C SER A 172 2.19 -14.28 8.92
N ILE A 173 1.55 -15.41 8.63
CA ILE A 173 0.14 -15.63 8.96
C ILE A 173 -0.06 -15.71 10.49
N GLU A 174 0.83 -16.36 11.23
CA GLU A 174 0.77 -16.38 12.70
C GLU A 174 0.95 -14.98 13.31
N ASN A 175 1.80 -14.15 12.68
CA ASN A 175 2.01 -12.76 13.10
C ASN A 175 0.73 -11.94 13.00
N ILE A 176 -0.12 -12.16 11.99
CA ILE A 176 -1.43 -11.52 11.89
C ILE A 176 -2.32 -11.89 13.08
N PHE A 177 -2.34 -13.16 13.50
CA PHE A 177 -3.19 -13.61 14.60
C PHE A 177 -2.69 -13.18 15.98
N SER A 178 -1.38 -12.97 16.11
CA SER A 178 -0.74 -12.56 17.36
C SER A 178 -0.60 -11.04 17.50
N TYR A 179 -0.93 -10.29 16.45
CA TYR A 179 -0.71 -8.85 16.40
C TYR A 179 -1.50 -8.10 17.47
N LYS A 180 -0.77 -7.21 18.17
CA LYS A 180 -1.32 -6.23 19.08
C LYS A 180 -0.89 -4.84 18.61
N PRO A 181 -1.82 -3.88 18.43
CA PRO A 181 -1.45 -2.52 18.06
C PRO A 181 -0.48 -1.91 19.06
N GLY A 182 0.52 -1.21 18.54
CA GLY A 182 1.57 -0.58 19.33
C GLY A 182 2.39 0.39 18.48
N PRO A 183 3.09 1.33 19.13
CA PRO A 183 4.00 2.23 18.44
C PRO A 183 5.17 1.45 17.84
N TYR A 184 5.81 2.02 16.83
CA TYR A 184 7.11 1.54 16.37
C TYR A 184 8.20 1.84 17.41
N GLU A 185 9.17 0.95 17.52
CA GLU A 185 10.38 1.15 18.34
C GLU A 185 11.57 1.54 17.45
N SER A 186 12.60 2.15 18.06
CA SER A 186 13.83 2.48 17.34
C SER A 186 14.54 1.20 16.91
N VAL A 187 15.07 1.18 15.69
CA VAL A 187 15.65 -0.03 15.11
C VAL A 187 16.73 0.30 14.08
N VAL A 188 17.74 -0.56 13.96
CA VAL A 188 18.67 -0.57 12.83
C VAL A 188 18.17 -1.58 11.81
N SER A 189 17.93 -1.14 10.58
CA SER A 189 17.37 -1.97 9.50
C SER A 189 17.90 -1.57 8.13
N ASN A 190 17.90 -2.52 7.18
CA ASN A 190 18.26 -2.28 5.78
C ASN A 190 17.05 -1.86 4.91
N HIS A 191 15.86 -1.80 5.49
CA HIS A 191 14.64 -1.30 4.86
C HIS A 191 13.80 -0.52 5.86
N CYS A 192 12.88 0.31 5.36
CA CYS A 192 11.95 1.03 6.21
C CYS A 192 11.05 0.05 7.00
N PRO A 193 10.93 0.18 8.34
CA PRO A 193 9.99 -0.62 9.13
C PRO A 193 8.51 -0.35 8.85
N VAL A 194 8.18 0.77 8.20
CA VAL A 194 6.80 1.17 7.90
C VAL A 194 6.31 0.56 6.59
N ASP A 195 7.14 0.64 5.55
CA ASP A 195 6.73 0.37 4.17
C ASP A 195 7.68 -0.55 3.39
N TYR A 196 8.74 -1.07 4.04
CA TYR A 196 9.74 -1.97 3.46
C TYR A 196 10.47 -1.41 2.23
N CYS A 197 10.46 -0.09 2.03
CA CYS A 197 11.31 0.54 1.03
C CYS A 197 12.78 0.40 1.44
N SER A 198 13.62 -0.04 0.49
CA SER A 198 15.08 -0.09 0.61
C SER A 198 15.78 1.04 -0.15
N CYS A 199 15.02 1.93 -0.81
CA CYS A 199 15.54 3.07 -1.55
C CYS A 199 15.35 4.35 -0.73
N PHE A 200 16.45 5.01 -0.35
CA PHE A 200 16.40 6.21 0.48
C PHE A 200 16.94 7.44 -0.26
N GLN A 201 16.28 8.58 -0.07
CA GLN A 201 16.73 9.86 -0.62
C GLN A 201 17.74 10.49 0.34
N LYS A 202 18.96 10.78 -0.13
CA LYS A 202 19.93 11.58 0.64
C LYS A 202 19.39 13.00 0.84
N VAL A 203 19.33 13.47 2.08
CA VAL A 203 18.86 14.82 2.44
C VAL A 203 19.89 15.62 3.25
N GLY A 204 20.99 14.98 3.65
CA GLY A 204 22.11 15.59 4.33
C GLY A 204 23.29 14.63 4.39
N ASP A 205 24.34 15.01 5.12
CA ASP A 205 25.47 14.11 5.35
C ASP A 205 25.09 13.02 6.37
N GLY A 206 25.25 11.76 5.99
CA GLY A 206 24.77 10.59 6.75
C GLY A 206 23.25 10.56 7.04
N LEU A 207 22.47 11.47 6.44
CA LEU A 207 21.03 11.64 6.70
C LEU A 207 20.23 11.40 5.43
N PHE A 208 19.27 10.48 5.52
CA PHE A 208 18.42 10.07 4.43
C PHE A 208 16.95 10.13 4.83
N ARG A 209 16.06 9.94 3.86
CA ARG A 209 14.61 9.95 4.03
C ARG A 209 13.96 8.85 3.20
N CYS A 210 13.02 8.11 3.79
CA CYS A 210 12.18 7.19 3.03
C CYS A 210 11.23 7.99 2.10
N PRO A 211 11.23 7.75 0.78
CA PRO A 211 10.36 8.48 -0.15
C PRO A 211 8.87 8.15 0.02
N VAL A 212 8.57 7.01 0.63
CA VAL A 212 7.21 6.50 0.82
C VAL A 212 6.57 7.07 2.09
N CYS A 213 7.17 6.87 3.26
CA CYS A 213 6.60 7.34 4.52
C CYS A 213 7.22 8.64 5.08
N LEU A 214 8.25 9.19 4.44
CA LEU A 214 8.97 10.41 4.85
C LEU A 214 9.75 10.34 6.16
N THR A 215 9.84 9.17 6.81
CA THR A 215 10.69 8.98 7.98
C THR A 215 12.15 9.30 7.65
N LEU A 216 12.78 10.12 8.50
CA LEU A 216 14.22 10.40 8.46
C LEU A 216 14.99 9.21 9.02
N VAL A 217 16.14 8.93 8.43
CA VAL A 217 16.98 7.80 8.81
C VAL A 217 18.43 8.22 8.78
N ARG A 218 19.24 7.68 9.69
CA ARG A 218 20.68 7.94 9.75
C ARG A 218 21.43 6.71 9.30
N GLU A 219 22.44 6.90 8.46
CA GLU A 219 23.33 5.81 8.06
C GLU A 219 24.15 5.34 9.25
N MET A 220 24.25 4.02 9.38
CA MET A 220 25.09 3.32 10.35
C MET A 220 25.90 2.25 9.63
N LYS A 221 26.91 1.69 10.30
CA LYS A 221 27.78 0.65 9.74
C LYS A 221 26.99 -0.57 9.22
N ASP A 222 25.94 -0.96 9.93
CA ASP A 222 25.19 -2.20 9.67
C ASP A 222 23.78 -1.95 9.09
N GLY A 223 23.51 -0.74 8.57
CA GLY A 223 22.24 -0.38 7.95
C GLY A 223 21.82 1.06 8.24
N PHE A 224 20.52 1.28 8.41
CA PHE A 224 19.96 2.59 8.75
C PHE A 224 19.31 2.58 10.12
N TYR A 225 19.65 3.56 10.95
CA TYR A 225 18.95 3.81 12.21
C TYR A 225 17.66 4.59 11.97
N PHE A 226 16.57 4.01 12.45
CA PHE A 226 15.24 4.61 12.49
C PHE A 226 14.90 4.96 13.93
N ASP A 227 14.59 6.22 14.18
CA ASP A 227 14.15 6.67 15.49
C ASP A 227 12.65 6.41 15.70
N ALA A 228 12.27 5.93 16.88
CA ALA A 228 10.87 5.68 17.24
C ALA A 228 9.99 6.93 17.06
N GLN A 229 10.49 8.12 17.40
CA GLN A 229 9.71 9.36 17.26
C GLN A 229 9.41 9.65 15.78
N ASP A 230 10.39 9.49 14.90
CA ASP A 230 10.23 9.72 13.46
C ASP A 230 9.37 8.63 12.80
N LEU A 231 9.51 7.37 13.25
CA LEU A 231 8.66 6.26 12.80
C LEU A 231 7.19 6.48 13.17
N ASN A 232 6.91 6.95 14.39
CA ASN A 232 5.54 7.20 14.85
C ASN A 232 4.96 8.55 14.39
N ARG A 233 5.71 9.34 13.62
CA ARG A 233 5.23 10.58 12.96
C ARG A 233 5.28 10.50 11.43
N ASN A 234 5.38 9.29 10.89
CA ASN A 234 5.46 9.05 9.45
C ASN A 234 4.16 9.48 8.71
N ARG A 235 4.24 9.58 7.37
CA ARG A 235 3.16 10.04 6.47
C ARG A 235 1.80 9.34 6.70
N TRP A 236 1.82 8.07 7.10
CA TRP A 236 0.64 7.21 7.14
C TRP A 236 -0.05 7.16 8.51
N THR A 237 0.44 7.90 9.50
CA THR A 237 -0.27 8.04 10.77
C THR A 237 -1.61 8.74 10.58
N LYS A 238 -2.57 8.47 11.48
CA LYS A 238 -3.91 9.09 11.40
C LYS A 238 -3.80 10.60 11.38
N GLU A 239 -2.98 11.17 12.26
CA GLU A 239 -2.72 12.61 12.35
C GLU A 239 -2.21 13.17 11.02
N LYS A 240 -1.17 12.58 10.44
CA LYS A 240 -0.56 13.09 9.20
C LYS A 240 -1.45 12.94 7.98
N MET A 241 -2.23 11.87 7.90
CA MET A 241 -3.22 11.73 6.84
C MET A 241 -4.37 12.73 7.01
N ASP A 242 -4.86 12.94 8.23
CA ASP A 242 -5.90 13.93 8.51
C ASP A 242 -5.43 15.36 8.17
N GLU A 243 -4.22 15.73 8.59
CA GLU A 243 -3.57 17.00 8.24
C GLU A 243 -3.49 17.16 6.71
N HIS A 244 -3.00 16.14 6.00
CA HIS A 244 -2.91 16.18 4.54
C HIS A 244 -4.28 16.38 3.87
N PHE A 245 -5.31 15.67 4.31
CA PHE A 245 -6.64 15.80 3.71
C PHE A 245 -7.32 17.12 4.05
N LYS A 246 -7.33 17.50 5.34
CA LYS A 246 -8.07 18.67 5.84
C LYS A 246 -7.33 19.97 5.53
N ASP A 247 -6.04 20.01 5.84
CA ASP A 247 -5.26 21.25 5.86
C ASP A 247 -4.49 21.48 4.55
N TRP A 248 -4.42 20.48 3.67
CA TRP A 248 -3.86 20.64 2.34
C TRP A 248 -4.89 20.41 1.23
N ILE A 249 -5.44 19.20 1.11
CA ILE A 249 -6.28 18.85 -0.05
C ILE A 249 -7.55 19.70 -0.10
N LEU A 250 -8.35 19.74 0.97
CA LEU A 250 -9.65 20.40 0.92
C LEU A 250 -9.52 21.91 0.70
N ILE A 251 -8.52 22.56 1.31
CA ILE A 251 -8.28 24.00 1.16
C ILE A 251 -7.75 24.42 -0.23
N THR A 252 -7.25 23.45 -1.03
CA THR A 252 -6.67 23.77 -2.34
C THR A 252 -7.69 24.38 -3.29
N LYS A 253 -8.98 24.05 -3.13
CA LYS A 253 -10.06 24.60 -3.95
C LYS A 253 -10.21 26.10 -3.75
N GLU A 254 -10.35 26.56 -2.51
CA GLU A 254 -10.50 27.99 -2.19
C GLU A 254 -9.23 28.76 -2.54
N ARG A 255 -8.06 28.16 -2.31
CA ARG A 255 -6.77 28.72 -2.77
C ARG A 255 -6.74 28.88 -4.29
N PHE A 256 -7.12 27.85 -5.05
CA PHE A 256 -7.13 27.90 -6.52
C PHE A 256 -8.10 28.96 -7.04
N LEU A 257 -9.32 29.04 -6.51
CA LEU A 257 -10.32 30.03 -6.90
C LEU A 257 -9.82 31.47 -6.65
N ARG A 258 -9.13 31.72 -5.52
CA ARG A 258 -8.51 33.03 -5.25
C ARG A 258 -7.40 33.38 -6.23
N LEU A 259 -6.58 32.41 -6.63
CA LEU A 259 -5.47 32.61 -7.57
C LEU A 259 -5.91 32.61 -9.04
N LEU A 260 -7.16 32.22 -9.33
CA LEU A 260 -7.64 31.99 -10.68
C LEU A 260 -7.46 33.21 -11.61
N PRO A 261 -7.79 34.46 -11.20
CA PRO A 261 -7.59 35.63 -12.06
C PRO A 261 -6.11 35.83 -12.45
N GLU A 262 -5.20 35.71 -11.48
CA GLU A 262 -3.75 35.86 -11.71
C GLU A 262 -3.20 34.73 -12.59
N ILE A 263 -3.68 33.50 -12.38
CA ILE A 263 -3.33 32.36 -13.25
C ILE A 263 -3.79 32.64 -14.69
N TYR A 264 -4.99 33.16 -14.91
CA TYR A 264 -5.48 33.51 -16.25
C TYR A 264 -4.66 34.61 -16.90
N LYS A 265 -4.32 35.67 -16.14
CA LYS A 265 -3.42 36.73 -16.61
C LYS A 265 -2.08 36.14 -17.03
N ARG A 266 -1.47 35.31 -16.19
CA ARG A 266 -0.17 34.68 -16.46
C ARG A 266 -0.21 33.75 -17.66
N LYS A 267 -1.30 33.00 -17.84
CA LYS A 267 -1.50 32.16 -19.03
C LYS A 267 -1.53 32.98 -20.32
N LYS A 268 -2.19 34.14 -20.33
CA LYS A 268 -2.18 35.05 -21.48
C LYS A 268 -0.79 35.61 -21.75
N GLU A 269 -0.09 36.09 -20.73
CA GLU A 269 1.30 36.58 -20.85
C GLU A 269 2.27 35.54 -21.43
N LEU A 270 2.02 34.26 -21.13
CA LEU A 270 2.81 33.13 -21.62
C LEU A 270 2.31 32.56 -22.97
N GLY A 271 1.25 33.10 -23.57
CA GLY A 271 0.69 32.60 -24.83
C GLY A 271 0.06 31.20 -24.73
N LEU A 272 -0.42 30.82 -23.54
CA LEU A 272 -1.06 29.52 -23.29
C LEU A 272 -2.59 29.57 -23.43
N LEU A 273 -3.15 30.72 -23.82
CA LEU A 273 -4.57 31.00 -24.03
C LEU A 273 -4.77 31.88 -25.25
#